data_AF-A0A1G8I586-F1
#
_entry.id   AF-A0A1G8I586-F1
#
_cell.length_a   1.000
_cell.length_b   1.000
_cell.length_c   1.000
_cell.angle_alpha   90.00
_cell.angle_beta   90.00
_cell.angle_gamma   90.00
#
_symmetry.space_group_name_H-M   'P 1'
#
loop_
_entity.id
_entity.type
_entity.pdbx_description
1 polymer ?
#
loop_
_entity_poly.entity_id
_entity_poly.type
_entity_poly.pdbx_seq_one_letter_code
_entity_poly.pdbx_strand_id
1 'polypeptide(L)'
;MAIRQTRIFVPGTEPEEDWAETLLGRVLRPLTEDFAGVLEWFWFSRYGSPIDESGDCDIDVIAEDFKRPKQEGRAAIHRSLRFRYALADADRAAFEQRAHRLIARHGYAVSDFRDYDVVLDTAGDRFLGVENRQASRRERRAQRVTQFYMATSRLVLDALVGPDENGRFRCERNDDLAQNPTGSSFQSLHHVFCNITKVPTEVYVFSKEGQNVIGFGTHVYPPPAPDGTWDQSTPYPIWF
;
A
#
# COMPACT_ATOMS: atom_id res chain seq x y z
N MET A 1 -19.01 -6.80 14.91
CA MET A 1 -17.64 -6.89 14.39
C MET A 1 -17.32 -5.54 13.81
N ALA A 2 -16.22 -4.93 14.24
CA ALA A 2 -15.83 -3.61 13.82
C ALA A 2 -14.98 -3.75 12.56
N ILE A 3 -15.49 -3.29 11.41
CA ILE A 3 -14.75 -3.26 10.15
C ILE A 3 -14.39 -1.81 9.89
N ARG A 4 -13.09 -1.51 9.97
CA ARG A 4 -12.60 -0.15 10.10
C ARG A 4 -11.41 0.10 9.18
N GLN A 5 -11.16 1.37 8.91
CA GLN A 5 -9.95 1.83 8.24
C GLN A 5 -9.41 3.11 8.88
N THR A 6 -8.14 3.37 8.63
CA THR A 6 -7.48 4.63 8.96
C THR A 6 -6.39 4.95 7.94
N ARG A 7 -6.05 6.23 7.79
CA ARG A 7 -4.95 6.71 6.95
C ARG A 7 -3.90 7.37 7.82
N ILE A 8 -2.70 6.81 7.80
CA ILE A 8 -1.56 7.25 8.61
C ILE A 8 -0.63 8.05 7.70
N PHE A 9 -0.38 9.30 8.04
CA PHE A 9 0.45 10.22 7.30
C PHE A 9 1.85 10.30 7.90
N VAL A 10 2.83 10.42 7.02
CA VAL A 10 4.25 10.52 7.36
C VAL A 10 4.72 11.96 7.14
N PRO A 11 5.49 12.56 8.06
CA PRO A 11 5.92 13.94 7.90
C PRO A 11 6.86 14.06 6.70
N GLY A 12 6.94 15.26 6.13
CA GLY A 12 7.86 15.54 5.02
C GLY A 12 9.34 15.35 5.37
N THR A 13 9.69 15.30 6.65
CA THR A 13 11.05 15.07 7.16
C THR A 13 11.44 13.59 7.22
N GLU A 14 10.50 12.64 7.15
CA GLU A 14 10.85 11.22 7.08
C GLU A 14 11.58 10.96 5.75
N PRO A 15 12.70 10.23 5.72
CA PRO A 15 13.43 9.95 4.49
C PRO A 15 12.55 9.30 3.41
N GLU A 16 12.86 9.54 2.13
CA GLU A 16 12.09 8.95 1.02
C GLU A 16 12.27 7.44 0.90
N GLU A 17 13.46 6.93 1.18
CA GLU A 17 13.70 5.50 1.25
C GLU A 17 12.99 4.89 2.47
N ASP A 18 12.40 3.71 2.27
CA ASP A 18 11.91 2.84 3.34
C ASP A 18 10.94 3.48 4.36
N TRP A 19 10.33 4.63 4.05
CA TRP A 19 9.39 5.29 4.96
C TRP A 19 8.21 4.37 5.32
N ALA A 20 7.75 3.59 4.34
CA ALA A 20 6.62 2.70 4.51
C ALA A 20 7.00 1.53 5.39
N GLU A 21 8.12 0.86 5.10
CA GLU A 21 8.73 -0.20 5.91
C GLU A 21 8.94 0.27 7.35
N THR A 22 9.46 1.47 7.52
CA THR A 22 9.71 2.09 8.83
C THR A 22 8.41 2.34 9.60
N LEU A 23 7.39 2.90 8.96
CA LEU A 23 6.05 3.05 9.56
C LEU A 23 5.46 1.68 9.92
N LEU A 24 5.59 0.69 9.03
CA LEU A 24 5.10 -0.66 9.25
C LEU A 24 5.75 -1.30 10.48
N GLY A 25 7.08 -1.23 10.60
CA GLY A 25 7.82 -1.78 11.74
C GLY A 25 7.56 -1.04 13.05
N ARG A 26 7.39 0.29 13.00
CA ARG A 26 7.14 1.13 14.19
C ARG A 26 5.70 1.06 14.70
N VAL A 27 4.72 0.94 13.80
CA VAL A 27 3.30 1.06 14.14
C VAL A 27 2.58 -0.26 13.90
N LEU A 28 2.54 -0.76 12.66
CA LEU A 28 1.65 -1.86 12.32
C LEU A 28 2.12 -3.22 12.85
N ARG A 29 3.42 -3.51 12.84
CA ARG A 29 3.97 -4.75 13.41
C ARG A 29 3.60 -4.89 14.89
N PRO A 30 3.98 -3.96 15.80
CA PRO A 30 3.61 -4.11 17.21
C PRO A 30 2.09 -4.06 17.42
N LEU A 31 1.34 -3.25 16.65
CA LEU A 31 -0.11 -3.21 16.75
C LEU A 31 -0.78 -4.54 16.39
N THR A 32 -0.30 -5.22 15.35
CA THR A 32 -0.86 -6.50 14.90
C THR A 32 -0.40 -7.67 15.76
N GLU A 33 0.79 -7.60 16.36
CA GLU A 33 1.29 -8.55 17.35
C GLU A 33 0.51 -8.44 18.67
N ASP A 34 0.36 -7.22 19.21
CA ASP A 34 -0.36 -6.93 20.46
C ASP A 34 -1.82 -7.43 20.42
N PHE A 35 -2.43 -7.47 19.22
CA PHE A 35 -3.83 -7.84 19.00
C PHE A 35 -4.02 -9.10 18.13
N ALA A 36 -2.98 -9.93 17.99
CA ALA A 36 -3.01 -11.11 17.11
C ALA A 36 -4.15 -12.10 17.44
N GLY A 37 -4.57 -12.17 18.70
CA GLY A 37 -5.66 -13.06 19.15
C GLY A 37 -7.07 -12.56 18.85
N VAL A 38 -7.24 -11.28 18.48
CA VAL A 38 -8.56 -10.66 18.26
C VAL A 38 -8.74 -10.03 16.88
N LEU A 39 -7.64 -9.83 16.13
CA LEU A 39 -7.69 -9.41 14.73
C LEU A 39 -8.14 -10.56 13.84
N GLU A 40 -9.30 -10.41 13.21
CA GLU A 40 -9.81 -11.39 12.24
C GLU A 40 -9.07 -11.29 10.91
N TRP A 41 -8.89 -10.06 10.42
CA TRP A 41 -8.08 -9.75 9.25
C TRP A 41 -7.58 -8.32 9.31
N PHE A 42 -6.48 -8.07 8.59
CA PHE A 42 -5.99 -6.72 8.33
C PHE A 42 -5.25 -6.68 7.01
N TRP A 43 -5.17 -5.51 6.39
CA TRP A 43 -4.26 -5.26 5.29
C TRP A 43 -3.95 -3.78 5.16
N PHE A 44 -2.91 -3.46 4.39
CA PHE A 44 -2.52 -2.08 4.13
C PHE A 44 -2.11 -1.84 2.70
N SER A 45 -2.16 -0.57 2.29
CA SER A 45 -1.65 -0.11 1.02
C SER A 45 -0.95 1.24 1.18
N ARG A 46 0.10 1.43 0.37
CA ARG A 46 0.94 2.64 0.36
C ARG A 46 0.40 3.62 -0.68
N TYR A 47 0.41 4.92 -0.36
CA TYR A 47 -0.05 5.97 -1.25
C TYR A 47 0.92 7.14 -1.26
N GLY A 48 1.11 7.73 -2.43
CA GLY A 48 1.60 9.09 -2.63
C GLY A 48 0.59 9.82 -3.49
N SER A 49 0.03 10.93 -3.00
CA SER A 49 -0.95 11.72 -3.76
C SER A 49 -0.59 13.21 -3.80
N PRO A 50 -0.73 13.89 -4.96
CA PRO A 50 -0.51 15.33 -5.10
C PRO A 50 -1.73 16.20 -4.72
N ILE A 51 -2.90 15.61 -4.43
CA ILE A 51 -4.20 16.30 -4.28
C ILE A 51 -4.84 15.98 -2.93
N ASP A 52 -5.71 16.88 -2.42
CA ASP A 52 -6.67 16.61 -1.35
C ASP A 52 -7.62 15.46 -1.74
N GLU A 53 -7.24 14.23 -1.43
CA GLU A 53 -8.11 13.07 -1.53
C GLU A 53 -9.14 13.10 -0.40
N SER A 54 -10.35 13.57 -0.73
CA SER A 54 -11.50 13.47 0.15
C SER A 54 -12.20 12.12 -0.05
N GLY A 55 -12.49 11.43 1.05
CA GLY A 55 -13.32 10.21 1.06
C GLY A 55 -12.88 9.14 2.06
N ASP A 56 -11.57 8.98 2.27
CA ASP A 56 -11.01 7.95 3.16
C ASP A 56 -10.35 8.51 4.43
N CYS A 57 -10.21 9.83 4.53
CA CYS A 57 -9.70 10.56 5.68
C CYS A 57 -10.39 11.95 5.77
N ASP A 58 -10.27 12.61 6.92
CA ASP A 58 -10.45 14.06 7.03
C ASP A 58 -9.07 14.68 6.85
N ILE A 59 -8.80 15.22 5.66
CA ILE A 59 -7.48 15.76 5.34
C ILE A 59 -7.25 17.13 5.98
N ASP A 60 -8.32 17.86 6.30
CA ASP A 60 -8.23 19.24 6.80
C ASP A 60 -7.60 19.31 8.19
N VAL A 61 -7.78 18.27 9.01
CA VAL A 61 -7.17 18.18 10.34
C VAL A 61 -5.70 17.74 10.33
N ILE A 62 -5.18 17.32 9.17
CA ILE A 62 -3.76 16.96 9.03
C ILE A 62 -2.94 18.23 8.85
N ALA A 63 -1.80 18.34 9.53
CA ALA A 63 -0.95 19.51 9.45
C ALA A 63 -0.24 19.62 8.08
N GLU A 64 0.07 20.85 7.66
CA GLU A 64 0.62 21.15 6.32
C GLU A 64 1.99 20.49 6.06
N ASP A 65 2.78 20.25 7.10
CA ASP A 65 4.08 19.56 7.01
C ASP A 65 3.97 18.08 6.60
N PHE A 66 2.79 17.48 6.74
CA PHE A 66 2.48 16.16 6.20
C PHE A 66 1.93 16.22 4.77
N LYS A 67 1.23 17.31 4.41
CA LYS A 67 0.57 17.48 3.11
C LYS A 67 1.53 17.93 2.02
N ARG A 68 2.53 18.74 2.37
CA ARG A 68 3.41 19.43 1.43
C ARG A 68 4.87 19.33 1.86
N PRO A 69 5.53 18.17 1.70
CA PRO A 69 6.98 18.13 1.86
C PRO A 69 7.58 19.13 0.87
N LYS A 70 8.33 20.13 1.38
CA LYS A 70 9.00 21.14 0.56
C LYS A 70 10.00 20.42 -0.35
N GLN A 71 9.67 20.25 -1.62
CA GLN A 71 10.63 19.91 -2.66
C GLN A 71 10.66 21.03 -3.69
N GLU A 72 11.82 21.65 -3.86
CA GLU A 72 12.04 22.62 -4.92
C GLU A 72 11.88 21.92 -6.28
N GLY A 73 10.94 22.38 -7.10
CA GLY A 73 10.77 21.92 -8.48
C GLY A 73 9.92 20.66 -8.68
N ARG A 74 9.24 20.12 -7.66
CA ARG A 74 8.24 19.04 -7.81
C ARG A 74 6.92 19.40 -7.12
N ALA A 75 5.81 18.93 -7.68
CA ALA A 75 4.52 19.00 -7.00
C ALA A 75 4.62 18.24 -5.67
N ALA A 76 4.16 18.84 -4.58
CA ALA A 76 4.29 18.21 -3.26
C ALA A 76 3.35 17.01 -3.16
N ILE A 77 3.92 15.84 -2.88
CA ILE A 77 3.18 14.58 -2.72
C ILE A 77 3.18 14.22 -1.25
N HIS A 78 2.01 14.09 -0.63
CA HIS A 78 1.95 13.58 0.73
C HIS A 78 2.03 12.05 0.73
N ARG A 79 2.77 11.49 1.68
CA ARG A 79 2.98 10.04 1.83
C ARG A 79 2.11 9.52 2.95
N SER A 80 1.38 8.45 2.66
CA SER A 80 0.48 7.85 3.63
C SER A 80 0.29 6.36 3.44
N LEU A 81 -0.06 5.68 4.52
CA LEU A 81 -0.42 4.29 4.52
C LEU A 81 -1.87 4.15 4.97
N ARG A 82 -2.70 3.50 4.15
CA ARG A 82 -4.07 3.15 4.55
C ARG A 82 -4.07 1.78 5.17
N PHE A 83 -4.53 1.69 6.41
CA PHE A 83 -4.64 0.45 7.16
C PHE A 83 -6.12 0.10 7.35
N ARG A 84 -6.50 -1.12 7.01
CA ARG A 84 -7.87 -1.64 7.08
C ARG A 84 -7.87 -2.91 7.90
N TYR A 85 -8.88 -3.10 8.74
CA TYR A 85 -8.90 -4.21 9.68
C TYR A 85 -10.32 -4.59 10.12
N ALA A 86 -10.45 -5.82 10.61
CA ALA A 86 -11.61 -6.27 11.36
C ALA A 86 -11.22 -6.92 12.68
N LEU A 87 -12.00 -6.61 13.72
CA LEU A 87 -11.90 -7.25 15.03
C LEU A 87 -13.27 -7.28 15.73
N ALA A 88 -13.32 -7.96 16.88
CA ALA A 88 -14.48 -7.90 17.76
C ALA A 88 -14.76 -6.47 18.24
N ASP A 89 -16.04 -6.09 18.37
CA ASP A 89 -16.42 -4.73 18.76
C ASP A 89 -15.91 -4.36 20.17
N ALA A 90 -15.80 -5.36 21.05
CA ALA A 90 -15.32 -5.20 22.41
C ALA A 90 -13.86 -4.73 22.49
N ASP A 91 -13.02 -5.14 21.53
CA ASP A 91 -11.59 -4.80 21.53
C ASP A 91 -11.29 -3.52 20.73
N ARG A 92 -12.28 -2.97 20.00
CA ARG A 92 -12.12 -1.80 19.10
C ARG A 92 -11.47 -0.61 19.79
N ALA A 93 -11.99 -0.22 20.95
CA ALA A 93 -11.52 0.98 21.65
C ALA A 93 -10.05 0.84 22.11
N ALA A 94 -9.68 -0.34 22.63
CA ALA A 94 -8.31 -0.62 23.04
C ALA A 94 -7.35 -0.64 21.85
N PHE A 95 -7.78 -1.23 20.73
CA PHE A 95 -7.04 -1.27 19.48
C PHE A 95 -6.76 0.14 18.92
N GLU A 96 -7.81 0.95 18.73
CA GLU A 96 -7.70 2.31 18.18
C GLU A 96 -6.86 3.22 19.13
N GLN A 97 -7.00 3.07 20.45
CA GLN A 97 -6.16 3.80 21.41
C GLN A 97 -4.68 3.38 21.34
N ARG A 98 -4.39 2.09 21.16
CA ARG A 98 -3.00 1.62 20.97
C ARG A 98 -2.42 2.15 19.67
N ALA A 99 -3.19 2.10 18.58
CA ALA A 99 -2.79 2.63 17.29
C ALA A 99 -2.46 4.13 17.39
N HIS A 100 -3.34 4.96 17.98
CA HIS A 100 -3.08 6.37 18.22
C HIS A 100 -1.79 6.63 19.00
N ARG A 101 -1.53 5.86 20.08
CA ARG A 101 -0.29 6.01 20.87
C ARG A 101 0.96 5.68 20.05
N LEU A 102 0.93 4.62 19.25
CA LEU A 102 2.06 4.25 18.37
C LEU A 102 2.30 5.31 17.30
N ILE A 103 1.23 5.76 16.64
CA ILE A 103 1.26 6.82 15.61
C ILE A 103 1.88 8.10 16.19
N ALA A 104 1.35 8.60 17.32
CA ALA A 104 1.83 9.82 17.95
C ALA A 104 3.28 9.70 18.46
N ARG A 105 3.65 8.54 19.04
CA ARG A 105 5.01 8.28 19.53
C ARG A 105 6.07 8.42 18.44
N HIS A 106 5.73 8.10 17.20
CA HIS A 106 6.65 8.13 16.07
C HIS A 106 6.49 9.37 15.19
N GLY A 107 5.74 10.39 15.65
CA GLY A 107 5.57 11.64 14.92
C GLY A 107 4.73 11.50 13.64
N TYR A 108 3.90 10.47 13.56
CA TYR A 108 2.95 10.28 12.46
C TYR A 108 1.61 10.93 12.78
N ALA A 109 0.83 11.21 11.73
CA ALA A 109 -0.50 11.81 11.89
C ALA A 109 -1.60 10.86 11.41
N VAL A 110 -2.77 10.99 12.02
CA VAL A 110 -3.99 10.30 11.65
C VAL A 110 -5.15 11.23 11.95
N SER A 111 -6.15 11.30 11.06
CA SER A 111 -7.33 12.12 11.30
C SER A 111 -8.38 11.35 12.09
N ASP A 112 -8.72 10.14 11.66
CA ASP A 112 -9.71 9.31 12.34
C ASP A 112 -9.53 7.81 12.07
N PHE A 113 -10.40 7.06 12.73
CA PHE A 113 -10.75 5.68 12.40
C PHE A 113 -12.21 5.69 11.98
N ARG A 114 -12.52 5.12 10.81
CA ARG A 114 -13.86 5.17 10.22
C ARG A 114 -14.32 3.79 9.77
N ASP A 115 -15.63 3.65 9.58
CA ASP A 115 -16.21 2.43 9.04
C ASP A 115 -15.68 2.18 7.63
N TYR A 116 -15.53 0.91 7.28
CA TYR A 116 -14.96 0.50 6.02
C TYR A 116 -15.85 -0.54 5.33
N ASP A 117 -16.31 -0.22 4.12
CA ASP A 117 -17.08 -1.15 3.30
C ASP A 117 -16.14 -2.11 2.56
N VAL A 118 -15.81 -3.21 3.23
CA VAL A 118 -14.92 -4.24 2.69
C VAL A 118 -15.48 -4.86 1.41
N VAL A 119 -16.80 -5.00 1.27
CA VAL A 119 -17.41 -5.64 0.09
C VAL A 119 -17.29 -4.72 -1.11
N LEU A 120 -17.57 -3.43 -0.95
CA LEU A 120 -17.41 -2.44 -2.01
C LEU A 120 -15.95 -2.33 -2.47
N ASP A 121 -14.98 -2.25 -1.56
CA ASP A 121 -13.57 -2.02 -1.91
C ASP A 121 -12.84 -3.29 -2.40
N THR A 122 -13.34 -4.50 -2.12
CA THR A 122 -12.67 -5.77 -2.51
C THR A 122 -13.50 -6.67 -3.43
N ALA A 123 -14.78 -6.38 -3.61
CA ALA A 123 -15.69 -7.10 -4.49
C ALA A 123 -16.70 -6.16 -5.22
N GLY A 124 -16.33 -4.89 -5.35
CA GLY A 124 -16.96 -3.97 -6.30
C GLY A 124 -16.81 -4.41 -7.76
N ASP A 125 -17.45 -3.69 -8.66
CA ASP A 125 -17.58 -4.07 -10.08
C ASP A 125 -16.24 -4.22 -10.82
N ARG A 126 -15.19 -3.54 -10.35
CA ARG A 126 -13.82 -3.66 -10.87
C ARG A 126 -13.17 -5.02 -10.58
N PHE A 127 -13.68 -5.81 -9.64
CA PHE A 127 -13.12 -7.11 -9.25
C PHE A 127 -13.91 -8.31 -9.74
N LEU A 128 -15.06 -8.08 -10.39
CA LEU A 128 -16.00 -9.13 -10.78
C LEU A 128 -16.40 -8.98 -12.24
N GLY A 129 -16.25 -10.09 -12.98
CA GLY A 129 -16.91 -10.25 -14.28
C GLY A 129 -18.42 -10.10 -14.15
N VAL A 130 -19.06 -9.62 -15.21
CA VAL A 130 -20.49 -9.27 -15.24
C VAL A 130 -21.35 -10.44 -14.77
N GLU A 131 -20.97 -11.67 -15.14
CA GLU A 131 -21.64 -12.92 -14.81
C GLU A 131 -21.58 -13.29 -13.32
N ASN A 132 -20.73 -12.61 -12.54
CA ASN A 132 -20.45 -12.92 -11.13
C ASN A 132 -20.82 -11.78 -10.16
N ARG A 133 -21.59 -10.77 -10.61
CA ARG A 133 -21.94 -9.59 -9.81
C ARG A 133 -23.09 -9.80 -8.81
N GLN A 134 -23.56 -11.04 -8.61
CA GLN A 134 -24.60 -11.35 -7.62
C GLN A 134 -24.10 -11.13 -6.19
N ALA A 135 -24.97 -10.69 -5.27
CA ALA A 135 -24.60 -10.34 -3.89
C ALA A 135 -23.81 -11.45 -3.16
N SER A 136 -24.29 -12.69 -3.19
CA SER A 136 -23.59 -13.82 -2.54
C SER A 136 -22.21 -14.13 -3.15
N ARG A 137 -21.99 -13.79 -4.42
CA ARG A 137 -20.66 -13.90 -5.06
C ARG A 137 -19.75 -12.76 -4.61
N ARG A 138 -20.28 -11.55 -4.44
CA ARG A 138 -19.53 -10.40 -3.91
C ARG A 138 -19.00 -10.68 -2.51
N GLU A 139 -19.86 -11.13 -1.61
CA GLU A 139 -19.46 -11.45 -0.23
C GLU A 139 -18.37 -12.52 -0.20
N ARG A 140 -18.56 -13.64 -0.91
CA ARG A 140 -17.54 -14.70 -1.00
C ARG A 140 -16.24 -14.21 -1.64
N ARG A 141 -16.32 -13.32 -2.64
CA ARG A 141 -15.13 -12.73 -3.27
C ARG A 141 -14.40 -11.82 -2.28
N ALA A 142 -15.12 -10.97 -1.56
CA ALA A 142 -14.58 -10.05 -0.58
C ALA A 142 -13.81 -10.80 0.51
N GLN A 143 -14.38 -11.91 1.02
CA GLN A 143 -13.71 -12.79 2.00
C GLN A 143 -12.38 -13.33 1.46
N ARG A 144 -12.36 -13.87 0.24
CA ARG A 144 -11.14 -14.44 -0.37
C ARG A 144 -10.08 -13.39 -0.67
N VAL A 145 -10.49 -12.23 -1.21
CA VAL A 145 -9.57 -11.12 -1.49
C VAL A 145 -8.99 -10.57 -0.20
N THR A 146 -9.80 -10.45 0.85
CA THR A 146 -9.33 -10.02 2.18
C THR A 146 -8.33 -11.01 2.77
N GLN A 147 -8.57 -12.32 2.66
CA GLN A 147 -7.61 -13.35 3.07
C GLN A 147 -6.30 -13.24 2.29
N PHE A 148 -6.37 -13.03 0.98
CA PHE A 148 -5.20 -12.81 0.13
C PHE A 148 -4.42 -11.56 0.57
N TYR A 149 -5.08 -10.43 0.77
CA TYR A 149 -4.43 -9.19 1.22
C TYR A 149 -3.83 -9.32 2.62
N MET A 150 -4.49 -10.04 3.52
CA MET A 150 -3.97 -10.32 4.86
C MET A 150 -2.72 -11.20 4.81
N ALA A 151 -2.72 -12.26 3.99
CA ALA A 151 -1.55 -13.12 3.80
C ALA A 151 -0.37 -12.31 3.26
N THR A 152 -0.59 -11.49 2.21
CA THR A 152 0.43 -10.61 1.66
C THR A 152 0.93 -9.60 2.69
N SER A 153 0.03 -8.97 3.46
CA SER A 153 0.40 -8.00 4.49
C SER A 153 1.22 -8.63 5.61
N ARG A 154 0.89 -9.86 6.02
CA ARG A 154 1.68 -10.63 6.99
C ARG A 154 3.07 -10.94 6.47
N LEU A 155 3.19 -11.36 5.21
CA LEU A 155 4.51 -11.59 4.58
C LEU A 155 5.34 -10.31 4.51
N VAL A 156 4.72 -9.16 4.21
CA VAL A 156 5.43 -7.86 4.23
C VAL A 156 5.91 -7.53 5.63
N LEU A 157 5.07 -7.73 6.66
CA LEU A 157 5.49 -7.51 8.04
C LEU A 157 6.56 -8.49 8.50
N ASP A 158 6.54 -9.74 8.05
CA ASP A 158 7.56 -10.76 8.34
C ASP A 158 8.91 -10.39 7.71
N ALA A 159 8.87 -9.92 6.45
CA ALA A 159 10.05 -9.54 5.67
C ALA A 159 10.75 -8.24 6.15
N LEU A 160 10.26 -7.52 7.17
CA LEU A 160 10.96 -6.31 7.63
C LEU A 160 12.18 -6.67 8.48
N VAL A 161 13.32 -6.10 8.12
CA VAL A 161 14.56 -6.11 8.88
C VAL A 161 14.73 -4.78 9.59
N GLY A 162 15.04 -4.82 10.88
CA GLY A 162 15.27 -3.63 11.70
C GLY A 162 14.71 -3.77 13.12
N PRO A 163 14.68 -2.67 13.89
CA PRO A 163 15.17 -1.35 13.50
C PRO A 163 16.71 -1.30 13.37
N ASP A 164 17.23 -0.43 12.50
CA ASP A 164 18.64 -0.04 12.50
C ASP A 164 18.97 0.96 13.63
N GLU A 165 20.21 1.48 13.67
CA GLU A 165 20.66 2.46 14.66
C GLU A 165 19.84 3.77 14.66
N ASN A 166 19.18 4.09 13.54
CA ASN A 166 18.31 5.25 13.38
C ASN A 166 16.82 4.90 13.59
N GLY A 167 16.52 3.69 14.04
CA GLY A 167 15.15 3.25 14.25
C GLY A 167 14.40 2.92 12.95
N ARG A 168 15.09 2.71 11.84
CA ARG A 168 14.49 2.48 10.51
C ARG A 168 14.36 1.00 10.21
N PHE A 169 13.32 0.67 9.45
CA PHE A 169 13.11 -0.67 8.94
C PHE A 169 13.23 -0.65 7.43
N ARG A 170 13.64 -1.78 6.88
CA ARG A 170 13.70 -2.03 5.43
C ARG A 170 13.17 -3.42 5.15
N CYS A 171 12.87 -3.75 3.90
CA CYS A 171 12.66 -5.14 3.53
C CYS A 171 13.97 -5.94 3.58
N GLU A 172 13.86 -7.23 3.85
CA GLU A 172 14.94 -8.19 3.65
C GLU A 172 15.44 -8.19 2.20
N ARG A 173 16.63 -8.73 1.99
CA ARG A 173 17.23 -8.89 0.66
C ARG A 173 17.43 -10.37 0.39
N ASN A 174 17.20 -10.76 -0.86
CA ASN A 174 17.44 -12.09 -1.37
C ASN A 174 18.72 -12.09 -2.24
N ASP A 175 19.62 -13.03 -1.99
CA ASP A 175 20.91 -13.15 -2.69
C ASP A 175 20.91 -14.22 -3.80
N ASP A 176 19.79 -14.92 -4.04
CA ASP A 176 19.60 -15.79 -5.19
C ASP A 176 19.35 -14.95 -6.45
N LEU A 177 20.43 -14.40 -7.01
CA LEU A 177 20.37 -13.58 -8.22
C LEU A 177 19.88 -14.34 -9.46
N ALA A 178 19.90 -15.68 -9.44
CA ALA A 178 19.45 -16.50 -10.56
C ALA A 178 17.91 -16.58 -10.61
N GLN A 179 17.26 -16.71 -9.45
CA GLN A 179 15.80 -16.79 -9.34
C GLN A 179 15.14 -15.47 -8.95
N ASN A 180 15.93 -14.53 -8.41
CA ASN A 180 15.46 -13.26 -7.89
C ASN A 180 16.45 -12.13 -8.19
N PRO A 181 16.56 -11.71 -9.46
CA PRO A 181 17.60 -10.79 -9.91
C PRO A 181 17.50 -9.38 -9.30
N THR A 182 16.34 -9.01 -8.72
CA THR A 182 16.17 -7.72 -8.03
C THR A 182 16.34 -7.82 -6.51
N GLY A 183 16.55 -9.02 -5.98
CA GLY A 183 16.76 -9.28 -4.56
C GLY A 183 15.53 -9.08 -3.68
N SER A 184 14.32 -8.98 -4.25
CA SER A 184 13.06 -8.82 -3.50
C SER A 184 12.31 -10.14 -3.41
N SER A 185 12.11 -10.68 -2.20
CA SER A 185 11.36 -11.94 -1.99
C SER A 185 9.95 -11.92 -2.62
N PHE A 186 9.36 -10.74 -2.80
CA PHE A 186 8.06 -10.57 -3.44
C PHE A 186 8.08 -10.75 -4.95
N GLN A 187 9.24 -10.61 -5.62
CA GLN A 187 9.33 -10.80 -7.07
C GLN A 187 8.96 -12.24 -7.47
N SER A 188 9.48 -13.23 -6.74
CA SER A 188 9.18 -14.65 -7.00
C SER A 188 7.72 -14.98 -6.70
N LEU A 189 7.15 -14.42 -5.63
CA LEU A 189 5.72 -14.60 -5.30
C LEU A 189 4.82 -13.99 -6.39
N HIS A 190 5.17 -12.81 -6.87
CA HIS A 190 4.45 -12.14 -7.95
C HIS A 190 4.54 -12.91 -9.27
N HIS A 191 5.71 -13.45 -9.60
CA HIS A 191 5.88 -14.35 -10.76
C HIS A 191 4.95 -15.58 -10.65
N VAL A 192 4.93 -16.27 -9.50
CA VAL A 192 4.01 -17.40 -9.30
C VAL A 192 2.54 -16.98 -9.42
N PHE A 193 2.17 -15.80 -8.90
CA PHE A 193 0.83 -15.23 -9.09
C PHE A 193 0.49 -15.03 -10.58
N CYS A 194 1.40 -14.45 -11.37
CA CYS A 194 1.23 -14.30 -12.81
C CYS A 194 1.03 -15.66 -13.51
N ASN A 195 1.81 -16.68 -13.16
CA ASN A 195 1.70 -18.03 -13.75
C ASN A 195 0.36 -18.69 -13.44
N ILE A 196 -0.14 -18.55 -12.21
CA ILE A 196 -1.42 -19.12 -11.79
C ILE A 196 -2.59 -18.41 -12.49
N THR A 197 -2.53 -17.07 -12.59
CA THR A 197 -3.67 -16.25 -13.00
C THR A 197 -3.69 -15.91 -14.48
N LYS A 198 -2.56 -16.08 -15.18
CA LYS A 198 -2.31 -15.54 -16.52
C LYS A 198 -2.52 -14.02 -16.62
N VAL A 199 -2.41 -13.31 -15.50
CA VAL A 199 -2.43 -11.84 -15.48
C VAL A 199 -0.98 -11.37 -15.63
N PRO A 200 -0.60 -10.77 -16.78
CA PRO A 200 0.76 -10.31 -17.00
C PRO A 200 1.09 -9.08 -16.15
N THR A 201 2.38 -8.77 -16.05
CA THR A 201 2.81 -7.45 -15.57
C THR A 201 3.06 -6.58 -16.79
N GLU A 202 2.27 -5.52 -16.95
CA GLU A 202 2.53 -4.54 -17.99
C GLU A 202 3.64 -3.60 -17.53
N VAL A 203 4.75 -3.59 -18.27
CA VAL A 203 5.83 -2.62 -18.11
C VAL A 203 5.71 -1.62 -19.26
N TYR A 204 5.53 -0.36 -18.93
CA TYR A 204 5.58 0.73 -19.88
C TYR A 204 7.01 1.16 -20.07
N VAL A 205 7.42 1.23 -21.34
CA VAL A 205 8.70 1.80 -21.74
C VAL A 205 8.44 3.21 -22.25
N PHE A 206 9.05 4.19 -21.59
CA PHE A 206 9.02 5.59 -21.98
C PHE A 206 10.31 5.93 -22.68
N SER A 207 10.24 6.58 -23.83
CA SER A 207 11.42 7.06 -24.53
C SER A 207 11.26 8.54 -24.89
N LYS A 208 12.38 9.24 -24.86
CA LYS A 208 12.46 10.64 -25.29
C LYS A 208 13.43 10.77 -26.43
N GLU A 209 12.93 11.22 -27.56
CA GLU A 209 13.67 11.38 -28.80
C GLU A 209 14.85 12.32 -28.57
N GLY A 210 16.02 11.92 -29.06
CA GLY A 210 17.27 12.69 -28.91
C GLY A 210 17.89 12.72 -27.51
N GLN A 211 17.31 12.07 -26.49
CA GLN A 211 17.89 12.06 -25.13
C GLN A 211 18.48 10.72 -24.69
N ASN A 212 18.33 9.63 -25.47
CA ASN A 212 18.76 8.26 -25.06
C ASN A 212 18.29 7.87 -23.64
N VAL A 213 17.18 8.45 -23.17
CA VAL A 213 16.59 8.12 -21.88
C VAL A 213 15.47 7.12 -22.10
N ILE A 214 15.58 5.96 -21.43
CA ILE A 214 14.53 4.94 -21.36
C ILE A 214 14.03 4.89 -19.91
N GLY A 215 12.75 5.20 -19.70
CA GLY A 215 12.06 5.02 -18.42
C GLY A 215 11.25 3.73 -18.42
N PHE A 216 11.14 3.07 -17.26
CA PHE A 216 10.30 1.89 -17.07
C PHE A 216 9.30 2.14 -15.94
N GLY A 217 8.05 1.68 -16.08
CA GLY A 217 7.06 1.77 -14.99
C GLY A 217 5.93 0.76 -15.14
N THR A 218 5.33 0.34 -14.03
CA THR A 218 4.10 -0.46 -14.01
C THR A 218 2.93 0.49 -13.80
N HIS A 219 1.95 0.55 -14.72
CA HIS A 219 0.81 1.46 -14.59
C HIS A 219 -0.51 0.69 -14.54
N VAL A 220 -1.38 1.04 -13.60
CA VAL A 220 -2.79 0.62 -13.60
C VAL A 220 -3.59 1.81 -14.11
N TYR A 221 -3.85 1.83 -15.42
CA TYR A 221 -4.88 2.59 -16.17
C TYR A 221 -5.44 3.94 -15.62
N PRO A 222 -5.62 4.98 -16.46
CA PRO A 222 -5.30 5.04 -17.89
C PRO A 222 -3.78 5.11 -18.09
N PRO A 223 -3.24 4.62 -19.22
CA PRO A 223 -1.85 4.88 -19.56
C PRO A 223 -1.62 6.39 -19.43
N PRO A 224 -0.55 6.86 -18.77
CA PRO A 224 -0.31 8.29 -18.71
C PRO A 224 -0.12 8.72 -20.16
N ALA A 225 -0.89 9.73 -20.58
CA ALA A 225 -0.42 10.52 -21.71
C ALA A 225 0.98 10.96 -21.30
N PRO A 226 2.01 10.76 -22.14
CA PRO A 226 3.34 11.23 -21.80
C PRO A 226 3.21 12.68 -21.31
N ASP A 227 3.79 13.00 -20.14
CA ASP A 227 4.01 14.41 -19.78
C ASP A 227 4.58 15.07 -21.03
N GLY A 228 4.18 16.30 -21.36
CA GLY A 228 4.49 16.96 -22.64
C GLY A 228 5.98 17.10 -23.01
N THR A 229 6.86 16.46 -22.25
CA THR A 229 8.27 16.19 -22.46
C THR A 229 8.62 14.80 -23.01
N TRP A 230 7.69 13.85 -23.18
CA TRP A 230 7.94 12.48 -23.66
C TRP A 230 7.22 12.23 -24.99
N ASP A 231 7.89 11.57 -25.93
CA ASP A 231 7.41 11.48 -27.31
C ASP A 231 6.57 10.22 -27.57
N GLN A 232 6.82 9.13 -26.83
CA GLN A 232 6.13 7.85 -26.99
C GLN A 232 6.01 7.07 -25.67
N SER A 233 4.89 6.37 -25.51
CA SER A 233 4.68 5.33 -24.48
C SER A 233 4.22 4.03 -25.15
N THR A 234 4.89 2.92 -24.90
CA THR A 234 4.47 1.59 -25.41
C THR A 234 4.30 0.62 -24.24
N PRO A 235 3.12 0.00 -24.07
CA PRO A 235 2.96 -1.10 -23.13
C PRO A 235 3.68 -2.33 -23.65
N TYR A 236 4.54 -2.92 -22.83
CA TYR A 236 5.13 -4.23 -23.06
C TYR A 236 4.58 -5.21 -22.02
N PRO A 237 3.70 -6.14 -22.41
CA PRO A 237 3.26 -7.18 -21.51
C PRO A 237 4.43 -8.13 -21.25
N ILE A 238 4.91 -8.16 -20.01
CA ILE A 238 5.89 -9.15 -19.59
C ILE A 238 5.15 -10.36 -19.05
N TRP A 239 5.28 -11.45 -19.79
CA TRP A 239 4.92 -12.79 -19.35
C TRP A 239 6.19 -13.38 -18.73
N PHE A 240 6.12 -13.74 -17.45
CA PHE A 240 7.20 -14.43 -16.75
C PHE A 240 7.07 -15.95 -16.97
#